data_AF-R6TV26-F1
#
_entry.id   AF-R6TV26-F1
#
_cell.length_a   1.000
_cell.length_b   1.000
_cell.length_c   1.000
_cell.angle_alpha   90.00
_cell.angle_beta   90.00
_cell.angle_gamma   90.00
#
_symmetry.space_group_name_H-M   'P 1'
#
loop_
_entity.id
_entity.type
_entity.pdbx_description
1 polymer ?
#
loop_
_entity_poly.entity_id
_entity_poly.type
_entity_poly.pdbx_seq_one_letter_code
_entity_poly.pdbx_strand_id
1 'polypeptide(L)' 'MYADIFGTIPVAEALLAKGALLGTVLAFMMAVTTLSLPSLVMLRKAVKPRLLALFVAICAIGIITVGYLFNVLPIF' A
#
# COMPACT_ATOMS: atom_id res chain seq x y z
N MET A 1 -6.97 -11.10 -12.20
CA MET A 1 -6.80 -11.27 -10.74
C MET A 1 -5.53 -10.54 -10.35
N TYR A 2 -5.64 -9.23 -10.14
CA TYR A 2 -4.51 -8.42 -9.65
C TYR A 2 -4.57 -8.36 -8.13
N ALA A 3 -3.50 -7.91 -7.50
CA ALA A 3 -3.50 -7.68 -6.05
C ALA A 3 -4.70 -6.79 -5.68
N ASP A 4 -5.58 -7.34 -4.86
CA ASP A 4 -6.86 -6.76 -4.48
C ASP A 4 -7.00 -6.85 -2.96
N ILE A 5 -7.73 -5.92 -2.36
CA ILE A 5 -7.90 -5.80 -0.91
C ILE A 5 -8.36 -7.12 -0.31
N PHE A 6 -9.31 -7.82 -0.94
CA PHE A 6 -9.82 -9.09 -0.44
C PHE A 6 -8.74 -10.17 -0.27
N GLY A 7 -7.73 -10.20 -1.15
CA GLY A 7 -6.59 -11.11 -1.02
C GLY A 7 -5.62 -10.71 0.11
N THR A 8 -5.64 -9.44 0.51
CA THR A 8 -4.77 -8.92 1.57
C THR A 8 -5.38 -9.02 2.97
N ILE A 9 -6.70 -9.14 3.10
CA ILE A 9 -7.41 -9.26 4.38
C ILE A 9 -6.83 -10.40 5.25
N PRO A 10 -6.73 -11.66 4.79
CA PRO A 10 -6.22 -12.73 5.65
C PRO A 10 -4.74 -12.53 6.06
N VAL A 11 -3.95 -11.86 5.21
CA VAL A 11 -2.57 -11.49 5.56
C VAL A 11 -2.55 -10.36 6.59
N ALA A 12 -3.42 -9.37 6.43
CA ALA A 12 -3.58 -8.26 7.36
C ALA A 12 -4.03 -8.74 8.74
N GLU A 13 -5.01 -9.65 8.81
CA GLU A 13 -5.45 -10.29 10.05
C GLU A 13 -4.33 -11.09 10.71
N ALA A 14 -3.57 -11.87 9.94
CA ALA A 14 -2.43 -12.61 10.46
C ALA A 14 -1.33 -11.68 11.02
N LEU A 15 -1.04 -10.57 10.34
CA LEU A 15 -0.07 -9.57 10.80
C LEU A 15 -0.54 -8.88 12.09
N LEU A 16 -1.82 -8.48 12.15
CA LEU A 16 -2.40 -7.86 13.34
C LEU A 16 -2.40 -8.83 14.52
N ALA A 17 -2.77 -10.10 14.30
CA ALA A 17 -2.72 -11.16 15.32
C ALA A 17 -1.29 -11.47 15.82
N LYS A 18 -0.26 -11.18 15.01
CA LYS A 18 1.16 -11.28 15.39
C LYS A 18 1.69 -10.04 16.10
N GLY A 19 0.85 -9.05 16.37
CA GLY A 19 1.23 -7.82 17.08
C GLY A 19 1.76 -6.71 16.18
N ALA A 20 1.54 -6.77 14.87
CA ALA A 20 1.83 -5.63 14.01
C ALA A 20 0.93 -4.43 14.38
N LEU A 21 1.49 -3.22 14.30
CA LEU A 21 0.71 -2.00 14.53
C LEU A 21 -0.34 -1.81 13.43
N LEU A 22 -1.49 -1.25 13.80
CA LEU A 22 -2.63 -1.07 12.90
C LEU A 22 -2.27 -0.19 11.69
N GLY A 23 -1.53 0.90 11.88
CA GLY A 23 -1.06 1.76 10.79
C GLY A 23 -0.11 1.03 9.82
N THR A 24 0.72 0.12 10.32
CA THR A 24 1.60 -0.72 9.49
C THR A 24 0.80 -1.69 8.62
N VAL A 25 -0.25 -2.30 9.19
CA VAL A 25 -1.16 -3.19 8.45
C VAL A 25 -1.94 -2.42 7.38
N LEU A 26 -2.44 -1.23 7.70
CA LEU A 26 -3.11 -0.35 6.73
C LEU A 26 -2.16 0.05 5.59
N ALA A 27 -0.93 0.46 5.91
CA ALA A 27 0.06 0.83 4.91
C ALA A 27 0.40 -0.33 3.97
N PHE A 28 0.49 -1.56 4.51
CA PHE A 28 0.67 -2.77 3.70
C PHE A 28 -0.48 -2.97 2.72
N MET A 29 -1.73 -2.94 3.20
CA MET A 29 -2.91 -3.16 2.34
C MET A 29 -2.98 -2.12 1.22
N MET A 30 -2.77 -0.84 1.55
CA MET A 30 -2.75 0.26 0.58
C MET A 30 -1.65 0.09 -0.48
N ALA A 31 -0.44 -0.31 -0.07
CA ALA A 31 0.66 -0.54 -1.01
C ALA A 31 0.33 -1.67 -1.99
N VAL A 32 -0.24 -2.76 -1.49
CA VAL A 32 -0.57 -3.92 -2.32
C VAL A 32 -1.65 -3.59 -3.36
N THR A 33 -2.67 -2.80 -3.00
CA THR A 33 -3.70 -2.37 -3.97
C THR A 33 -3.17 -1.33 -4.95
N THR A 34 -2.45 -0.32 -4.46
CA THR A 34 -2.10 0.87 -5.25
C THR A 34 -0.87 0.66 -6.15
N LEU A 35 0.11 -0.12 -5.69
CA LEU A 35 1.42 -0.28 -6.33
C LEU A 35 1.66 -1.70 -6.84
N SER A 36 0.59 -2.39 -7.26
CA SER A 36 0.72 -3.77 -7.73
C SER A 36 1.59 -3.85 -9.00
N LEU A 37 2.58 -4.76 -8.99
CA LEU A 37 3.52 -4.95 -10.10
C LEU A 37 2.84 -5.07 -11.48
N PRO A 38 1.78 -5.89 -11.65
CA PRO A 38 1.17 -6.04 -12.96
C PRO A 38 0.48 -4.77 -13.45
N SER A 39 -0.18 -4.01 -12.54
CA SER A 39 -0.82 -2.74 -12.90
C SER A 39 0.21 -1.70 -13.34
N LEU A 40 1.36 -1.62 -12.66
CA LEU A 40 2.46 -0.72 -13.04
C LEU A 40 3.05 -1.10 -14.40
N VAL A 41 3.20 -2.39 -14.70
CA VAL A 41 3.66 -2.86 -16.02
C VAL A 41 2.65 -2.51 -17.12
N MET A 42 1.35 -2.66 -16.84
CA MET A 42 0.29 -2.23 -17.76
C MET A 42 0.32 -0.71 -17.97
N LEU A 43 0.43 0.08 -16.90
CA LEU A 43 0.46 1.54 -16.96
C LEU A 43 1.69 2.05 -17.72
N ARG A 44 2.84 1.37 -17.58
CA ARG A 44 4.08 1.71 -18.29
C ARG A 44 3.93 1.67 -19.82
N LYS A 45 2.98 0.89 -20.35
CA LYS A 45 2.68 0.87 -21.78
C LYS A 45 1.88 2.09 -22.25
N ALA A 46 1.12 2.73 -21.36
CA ALA A 46 0.27 3.89 -21.67
C ALA A 46 0.85 5.24 -21.21
N VAL A 47 1.71 5.24 -20.19
CA VAL A 47 2.22 6.44 -19.51
C VAL A 47 3.74 6.53 -19.63
N LYS A 48 4.28 7.75 -19.79
CA LYS A 48 5.73 7.98 -19.83
C LYS A 48 6.39 7.47 -18.53
N PRO A 49 7.55 6.77 -18.61
CA PRO A 49 8.18 6.18 -17.44
C PRO A 49 8.55 7.19 -16.35
N ARG A 50 8.84 8.45 -16.74
CA ARG A 50 9.08 9.55 -15.79
C ARG A 50 7.85 9.89 -14.94
N LEU A 51 6.65 9.85 -15.52
CA LEU A 51 5.40 10.10 -14.80
C LEU A 51 5.02 8.92 -13.90
N LEU A 52 5.31 7.69 -14.35
CA LEU A 52 5.11 6.50 -13.53
C LEU A 52 6.00 6.52 -12.28
N ALA A 53 7.27 6.91 -12.41
CA ALA A 53 8.17 7.07 -11.28
C ALA A 53 7.64 8.13 -10.28
N LEU A 54 7.13 9.25 -10.77
CA LEU A 54 6.51 10.28 -9.94
C LEU A 54 5.28 9.74 -9.19
N PHE A 55 4.40 9.01 -9.89
CA PHE A 55 3.22 8.39 -9.29
C PHE A 55 3.60 7.43 -8.15
N VAL A 56 4.55 6.52 -8.40
CA VAL A 56 5.02 5.58 -7.38
C VAL A 56 5.62 6.31 -6.18
N ALA A 57 6.41 7.37 -6.42
CA ALA A 57 7.01 8.15 -5.35
C ALA A 57 5.95 8.85 -4.48
N ILE A 58 4.95 9.50 -5.10
CA ILE A 58 3.87 10.18 -4.38
C ILE A 58 3.04 9.18 -3.57
N CYS A 59 2.66 8.05 -4.17
CA CYS A 59 1.92 7.00 -3.47
C CYS A 59 2.73 6.43 -2.30
N ALA A 60 4.02 6.13 -2.49
CA ALA A 60 4.87 5.62 -1.44
C ALA A 60 4.98 6.60 -0.26
N ILE A 61 5.22 7.89 -0.55
CA ILE A 61 5.27 8.93 0.48
C ILE A 61 3.94 9.03 1.23
N GLY A 62 2.81 9.02 0.51
CA GLY A 62 1.48 9.07 1.10
C GLY A 62 1.21 7.86 2.00
N ILE A 63 1.49 6.65 1.52
CA ILE A 63 1.31 5.39 2.26
C ILE A 63 2.16 5.39 3.54
N ILE A 64 3.44 5.77 3.44
CA ILE A 64 4.35 5.85 4.59
C ILE A 64 3.83 6.87 5.60
N THR A 65 3.44 8.06 5.13
CA THR A 65 2.94 9.14 5.98
C THR A 65 1.69 8.71 6.73
N VAL A 66 0.72 8.10 6.03
CA VAL A 66 -0.51 7.57 6.64
C VAL A 66 -0.19 6.44 7.63
N GLY A 67 0.67 5.49 7.27
CA GLY A 67 1.06 4.40 8.17
C GLY A 67 1.67 4.89 9.48
N TYR A 68 2.60 5.86 9.41
CA TYR A 68 3.15 6.48 10.62
C TYR A 68 2.12 7.31 11.37
N LEU A 69 1.29 8.08 10.66
CA LEU A 69 0.24 8.88 11.28
C LEU A 69 -0.69 8.01 12.14
N PHE A 70 -1.13 6.86 11.61
CA PHE A 70 -1.98 5.91 12.34
C PHE A 70 -1.25 5.12 13.43
N ASN A 71 0.07 4.98 13.36
CA ASN A 71 0.87 4.38 14.43
C ASN A 71 1.14 5.36 15.58
N VAL A 72 1.24 6.65 15.28
CA VAL A 72 1.55 7.71 16.26
C VAL A 72 0.29 8.29 16.88
N LEU A 73 -0.83 8.37 16.15
CA LEU A 73 -2.12 8.79 16.70
C LEU A 73 -2.69 7.66 17.58
N PRO A 74 -2.75 7.82 18.91
CA PRO A 74 -3.41 6.88 19.79
C PRO A 74 -4.90 7.20 19.75
N ILE A 75 -5.58 6.82 18.67
CA ILE A 75 -7.04 7.00 18.53
C ILE A 75 -7.81 5.78 19.08
N PHE A 76 -7.12 4.75 19.57
CA PHE A 76 -7.69 3.61 20.29
C PHE A 76 -6.75 3.13 21.41
#